data_AF-A0A4U3LH82-F1
#
_entry.id   AF-A0A4U3LH82-F1
#
_cell.length_a   1.000
_cell.length_b   1.000
_cell.length_c   1.000
_cell.angle_alpha   90.00
_cell.angle_beta   90.00
_cell.angle_gamma   90.00
#
_symmetry.space_group_name_H-M   'P 1'
#
loop_
_entity.id
_entity.type
_entity.pdbx_description
1 polymer ?
#
loop_
_entity_poly.entity_id
_entity_poly.type
_entity_poly.pdbx_seq_one_letter_code
_entity_poly.pdbx_strand_id
1 'polypeptide(L)'
;MADFTASVYQNEFLPDGGTDVHAIVTVNCTGAGAAGQSGSGDAGEIIIVDTSGSMGREGVQAAAYAAQTALDQILDGVWFAVISGNDRAQLAFPPSSEPVMVRMDPYTRQAAKDAVSRFYADGGTAMGTWLRLASRVFATVPSLSQKHAILLTDGENQHETPEALTQAIESVTGQFQCDTRGVGVAWQVDEVRRIAQALLGTVDIIPAPDQLAAEFSKLIQNAMSRGVAQADLRVWAPQGAEVLFVRQVAPTVEDLTSRRTAINPLTGSYPTGSWGDESRDYHVAIRLAAKAIGQEQLAARVQLVIGDQTVAQGLVKALWSADEALTTRISPEVAHYTGQTELAQAIQDGLAAKAAGDTATATTKLGRAVQLAAATGNEEATTRLRKVVDIDDQETGTVRLKRTVEKADEMALDTASTKTTRVKK
;
A
#
# COMPACT_ATOMS: atom_id res chain seq x y z
N MET A 1 8.51 23.56 5.60
CA MET A 1 7.23 23.00 6.06
C MET A 1 6.54 22.48 4.81
N ALA A 2 6.01 21.26 4.86
CA ALA A 2 5.38 20.62 3.72
C ALA A 2 4.23 21.47 3.16
N ASP A 3 4.20 21.66 1.85
CA ASP A 3 3.12 22.34 1.15
C ASP A 3 2.21 21.30 0.48
N PHE A 4 0.91 21.41 0.76
CA PHE A 4 -0.11 20.51 0.26
C PHE A 4 -1.11 21.23 -0.63
N THR A 5 -1.43 20.62 -1.77
CA THR A 5 -2.50 21.09 -2.65
C THR A 5 -3.48 19.97 -2.94
N ALA A 6 -4.75 20.32 -3.14
CA ALA A 6 -5.79 19.38 -3.55
C ALA A 6 -6.47 19.86 -4.84
N SER A 7 -6.74 18.95 -5.76
CA SER A 7 -7.47 19.19 -7.00
C SER A 7 -8.58 18.15 -7.15
N VAL A 8 -9.75 18.56 -7.61
CA VAL A 8 -10.92 17.67 -7.76
C VAL A 8 -11.25 17.53 -9.24
N TYR A 9 -11.36 16.29 -9.69
CA TYR A 9 -11.75 15.91 -11.05
C TYR A 9 -13.03 15.10 -10.99
N GLN A 10 -14.08 15.59 -11.64
CA GLN A 10 -15.40 14.98 -11.64
C GLN A 10 -16.21 15.47 -12.84
N ASN A 11 -17.25 14.70 -13.21
CA ASN A 11 -18.42 15.30 -13.84
C ASN A 11 -19.37 15.75 -12.72
N GLU A 12 -19.58 17.07 -12.59
CA GLU A 12 -20.48 17.61 -11.55
C GLU A 12 -21.96 17.52 -11.92
N PHE A 13 -22.29 17.21 -13.18
CA PHE A 13 -23.66 17.18 -13.67
C PHE A 13 -24.31 15.81 -13.50
N LEU A 14 -25.44 15.77 -12.79
CA LEU A 14 -26.28 14.59 -12.62
C LEU A 14 -27.55 14.68 -13.48
N PRO A 15 -28.05 13.58 -14.06
CA PRO A 15 -29.34 13.55 -14.73
C PRO A 15 -30.50 13.70 -13.74
N ASP A 16 -31.72 13.90 -14.26
CA ASP A 16 -32.92 13.84 -13.42
C ASP A 16 -32.99 12.52 -12.65
N GLY A 17 -33.29 12.60 -11.35
CA GLY A 17 -33.26 11.45 -10.45
C GLY A 17 -31.86 10.89 -10.11
N GLY A 18 -30.77 11.45 -10.66
CA GLY A 18 -29.40 11.00 -10.39
C GLY A 18 -28.99 11.21 -8.93
N THR A 19 -28.25 10.26 -8.36
CA THR A 19 -27.89 10.26 -6.92
C THR A 19 -26.40 10.11 -6.65
N ASP A 20 -25.65 9.47 -7.54
CA ASP A 20 -24.29 9.02 -7.26
C ASP A 20 -23.27 9.96 -7.90
N VAL A 21 -22.38 10.51 -7.07
CA VAL A 21 -21.33 11.44 -7.45
C VAL A 21 -19.99 10.76 -7.27
N HIS A 22 -19.17 10.77 -8.32
CA HIS A 22 -17.80 10.25 -8.29
C HIS A 22 -16.81 11.37 -8.53
N ALA A 23 -15.77 11.42 -7.70
CA ALA A 23 -14.68 12.37 -7.87
C ALA A 23 -13.32 11.73 -7.59
N ILE A 24 -12.33 12.16 -8.35
CA ILE A 24 -10.92 11.92 -8.07
C ILE A 24 -10.36 13.16 -7.40
N VAL A 25 -9.83 12.99 -6.20
CA VAL A 25 -9.14 14.04 -5.44
C VAL A 25 -7.65 13.77 -5.48
N THR A 26 -6.91 14.55 -6.25
CA THR A 26 -5.45 14.53 -6.27
C THR A 26 -4.92 15.39 -5.16
N VAL A 27 -4.10 14.82 -4.29
CA VAL A 27 -3.36 15.54 -3.26
C VAL A 27 -1.87 15.48 -3.57
N ASN A 28 -1.23 16.64 -3.68
CA ASN A 28 0.22 16.74 -3.89
C ASN A 28 0.89 17.27 -2.63
N CYS A 29 2.05 16.72 -2.30
CA CYS A 29 2.92 17.18 -1.24
C CYS A 29 4.29 17.57 -1.83
N THR A 30 4.81 18.72 -1.43
CA THR A 30 6.18 19.15 -1.76
C THR A 30 6.87 19.76 -0.55
N GLY A 31 8.19 19.62 -0.46
CA GLY A 31 8.95 20.13 0.67
C GLY A 31 8.61 19.41 2.00
N ALA A 32 8.25 18.13 1.94
CA ALA A 32 7.95 17.30 3.10
C ALA A 32 9.13 17.25 4.09
N GLY A 33 10.36 17.29 3.57
CA GLY A 33 11.58 17.13 4.33
C GLY A 33 11.93 15.65 4.52
N ALA A 34 12.66 15.35 5.59
CA ALA A 34 13.11 14.00 5.90
C ALA A 34 12.58 13.51 7.24
N ALA A 35 12.53 12.19 7.40
CA ALA A 35 12.03 11.51 8.59
C ALA A 35 12.78 11.97 9.85
N GLY A 36 12.04 12.35 10.89
CA GLY A 36 12.61 12.80 12.17
C GLY A 36 13.30 14.17 12.13
N GLN A 37 13.26 14.90 11.01
CA GLN A 37 13.96 16.18 10.82
C GLN A 37 13.02 17.39 10.61
N SER A 38 11.70 17.15 10.49
CA SER A 38 10.71 18.21 10.23
C SER A 38 10.22 18.95 11.48
N GLY A 39 10.72 18.60 12.67
CA GLY A 39 10.27 19.15 13.95
C GLY A 39 8.92 18.64 14.43
N SER A 40 8.33 17.66 13.72
CA SER A 40 7.02 17.05 14.03
C SER A 40 7.10 15.82 14.95
N GLY A 41 8.28 15.51 15.50
CA GLY A 41 8.56 14.37 16.37
C GLY A 41 9.71 13.51 15.84
N ASP A 42 10.09 12.49 16.62
CA ASP A 42 11.12 11.54 16.22
C ASP A 42 10.57 10.53 15.19
N ALA A 43 11.44 9.99 14.34
CA ALA A 43 11.13 8.86 13.47
C ALA A 43 11.78 7.58 13.97
N GLY A 44 11.12 6.45 13.68
CA GLY A 44 11.54 5.11 14.08
C GLY A 44 11.44 4.14 12.90
N GLU A 45 12.49 3.36 12.67
CA GLU A 45 12.59 2.36 11.61
C GLU A 45 12.92 0.97 12.18
N ILE A 46 12.16 -0.06 11.80
CA ILE A 46 12.46 -1.46 12.17
C ILE A 46 12.67 -2.30 10.92
N ILE A 47 13.82 -2.97 10.84
CA ILE A 47 14.08 -3.97 9.79
C ILE A 47 13.77 -5.35 10.37
N ILE A 48 12.77 -6.03 9.82
CA ILE A 48 12.37 -7.39 10.19
C ILE A 48 12.87 -8.34 9.10
N VAL A 49 13.78 -9.24 9.47
CA VAL A 49 14.41 -10.19 8.55
C VAL A 49 14.01 -11.61 8.91
N ASP A 50 13.46 -12.32 7.94
CA ASP A 50 13.22 -13.76 8.05
C ASP A 50 14.55 -14.52 8.14
N THR A 51 14.62 -15.35 9.17
CA THR A 51 15.75 -16.22 9.53
C THR A 51 15.28 -17.66 9.70
N SER A 52 14.12 -18.01 9.14
CA SER A 52 13.56 -19.36 9.15
C SER A 52 14.44 -20.37 8.43
N GLY A 53 14.21 -21.66 8.70
CA GLY A 53 14.99 -22.74 8.09
C GLY A 53 14.94 -22.78 6.55
N SER A 54 13.86 -22.29 5.92
CA SER A 54 13.71 -22.27 4.45
C SER A 54 14.73 -21.40 3.75
N MET A 55 15.15 -20.30 4.39
CA MET A 55 16.16 -19.38 3.86
C MET A 55 17.50 -20.07 3.61
N GLY A 56 17.81 -21.13 4.36
CA GLY A 56 19.12 -21.79 4.32
C GLY A 56 20.27 -20.81 4.58
N ARG A 57 21.51 -21.27 4.34
CA ARG A 57 22.69 -20.42 4.57
C ARG A 57 22.75 -19.25 3.57
N GLU A 58 22.51 -19.51 2.29
CA GLU A 58 22.66 -18.52 1.23
C GLU A 58 21.58 -17.43 1.30
N GLY A 59 20.32 -17.79 1.55
CA GLY A 59 19.22 -16.83 1.68
C GLY A 59 19.42 -15.91 2.88
N VAL A 60 19.79 -16.45 4.05
CA VAL A 60 20.08 -15.63 5.24
C VAL A 60 21.28 -14.71 5.00
N GLN A 61 22.33 -15.18 4.31
CA GLN A 61 23.47 -14.32 3.97
C GLN A 61 23.07 -13.17 3.02
N ALA A 62 22.24 -13.45 2.03
CA ALA A 62 21.73 -12.42 1.11
C ALA A 62 20.84 -11.40 1.83
N ALA A 63 19.93 -11.88 2.69
CA ALA A 63 19.08 -11.01 3.52
C ALA A 63 19.90 -10.18 4.52
N ALA A 64 20.92 -10.77 5.14
CA ALA A 64 21.85 -10.07 6.02
C ALA A 64 22.62 -8.98 5.28
N TYR A 65 23.10 -9.26 4.07
CA TYR A 65 23.78 -8.26 3.23
C TYR A 65 22.84 -7.10 2.84
N ALA A 66 21.60 -7.40 2.48
CA ALA A 66 20.63 -6.36 2.15
C ALA A 66 20.21 -5.54 3.36
N ALA A 67 20.00 -6.17 4.51
CA ALA A 67 19.72 -5.47 5.77
C ALA A 67 20.90 -4.55 6.15
N GLN A 68 22.15 -4.97 5.94
CA GLN A 68 23.32 -4.09 6.09
C GLN A 68 23.28 -2.88 5.14
N THR A 69 22.84 -3.08 3.90
CA THR A 69 22.72 -1.99 2.91
C THR A 69 21.57 -1.04 3.28
N ALA A 70 20.45 -1.57 3.76
CA ALA A 70 19.33 -0.80 4.32
C ALA A 70 19.75 0.02 5.54
N LEU A 71 20.53 -0.57 6.45
CA LEU A 71 21.09 0.14 7.60
C LEU A 71 21.93 1.34 7.18
N ASP A 72 22.64 1.29 6.05
CA ASP A 72 23.40 2.43 5.51
C ASP A 72 22.50 3.58 5.01
N GLN A 73 21.20 3.34 4.77
CA GLN A 73 20.26 4.34 4.28
C GLN A 73 19.47 5.05 5.41
N ILE A 74 19.45 4.50 6.63
CA ILE A 74 18.78 5.16 7.77
C ILE A 74 19.53 6.44 8.13
N LEU A 75 18.80 7.55 8.29
CA LEU A 75 19.39 8.84 8.63
C LEU A 75 19.91 8.86 10.07
N ASP A 76 21.02 9.56 10.30
CA ASP A 76 21.54 9.76 11.66
C ASP A 76 20.48 10.45 12.54
N GLY A 77 20.38 10.00 13.79
CA GLY A 77 19.41 10.46 14.79
C GLY A 77 18.08 9.70 14.79
N VAL A 78 17.71 9.00 13.70
CA VAL A 78 16.49 8.18 13.64
C VAL A 78 16.60 7.00 14.59
N TRP A 79 15.53 6.69 15.34
CA TRP A 79 15.51 5.50 16.18
C TRP A 79 15.40 4.26 15.29
N PHE A 80 16.15 3.21 15.62
CA PHE A 80 16.04 1.97 14.89
C PHE A 80 16.21 0.73 15.75
N ALA A 81 15.75 -0.38 15.20
CA ALA A 81 16.00 -1.72 15.69
C ALA A 81 16.01 -2.73 14.53
N VAL A 82 16.61 -3.89 14.76
CA VAL A 82 16.57 -5.02 13.84
C VAL A 82 15.93 -6.20 14.56
N ILE A 83 14.97 -6.84 13.91
CA ILE A 83 14.30 -8.05 14.39
C ILE A 83 14.67 -9.20 13.46
N SER A 84 15.09 -10.32 14.05
CA SER A 84 15.16 -11.60 13.36
C SER A 84 13.89 -12.41 13.64
N GLY A 85 13.27 -12.93 12.58
CA GLY A 85 12.02 -13.66 12.65
C GLY A 85 12.17 -15.12 12.25
N ASN A 86 11.58 -16.02 13.02
CA ASN A 86 11.29 -17.41 12.64
C ASN A 86 9.91 -17.82 13.22
N ASP A 87 9.74 -18.98 13.84
CA ASP A 87 8.53 -19.29 14.63
C ASP A 87 8.40 -18.40 15.89
N ARG A 88 9.45 -17.64 16.20
CA ARG A 88 9.51 -16.60 17.22
C ARG A 88 10.04 -15.29 16.63
N ALA A 89 10.00 -14.23 17.41
CA ALA A 89 10.62 -12.96 17.08
C ALA A 89 11.71 -12.64 18.12
N GLN A 90 12.89 -12.23 17.66
CA GLN A 90 13.98 -11.79 18.53
C GLN A 90 14.45 -10.40 18.14
N LEU A 91 14.71 -9.55 19.14
CA LEU A 91 15.42 -8.30 18.94
C LEU A 91 16.90 -8.63 18.68
N ALA A 92 17.31 -8.55 17.42
CA ALA A 92 18.68 -8.80 17.00
C ALA A 92 19.60 -7.62 17.32
N PHE A 93 19.07 -6.40 17.20
CA PHE A 93 19.78 -5.18 17.56
C PHE A 93 18.79 -4.09 18.01
N PRO A 94 19.12 -3.28 19.03
CA PRO A 94 20.29 -3.41 19.91
C PRO A 94 20.22 -4.67 20.79
N PRO A 95 21.37 -5.24 21.21
CA PRO A 95 21.38 -6.45 22.04
C PRO A 95 20.79 -6.14 23.42
N SER A 96 19.62 -6.70 23.70
CA SER A 96 18.88 -6.50 24.95
C SER A 96 17.93 -7.68 25.19
N SER A 97 17.66 -7.99 26.45
CA SER A 97 16.61 -8.96 26.83
C SER A 97 15.21 -8.35 26.73
N GLU A 98 15.11 -7.03 26.82
CA GLU A 98 13.86 -6.28 26.74
C GLU A 98 13.76 -5.54 25.39
N PRO A 99 12.55 -5.33 24.84
CA PRO A 99 12.34 -4.47 23.68
C PRO A 99 12.92 -3.08 23.91
N VAL A 100 13.73 -2.59 22.98
CA VAL A 100 14.31 -1.25 23.04
C VAL A 100 14.78 -0.82 21.64
N MET A 101 14.86 0.48 21.41
CA MET A 101 15.46 1.07 20.21
C MET A 101 16.70 1.87 20.57
N VAL A 102 17.57 2.11 19.59
CA VAL A 102 18.71 3.03 19.75
C VAL A 102 18.69 4.05 18.60
N ARG A 103 19.28 5.23 18.81
CA ARG A 103 19.43 6.21 17.73
C ARG A 103 20.53 5.77 16.76
N MET A 104 20.29 5.99 15.48
CA MET A 104 21.25 5.77 14.42
C MET A 104 22.40 6.79 14.51
N ASP A 105 23.61 6.28 14.55
CA ASP A 105 24.87 7.02 14.44
C ASP A 105 25.92 6.10 13.80
N PRO A 106 27.13 6.57 13.44
CA PRO A 106 28.13 5.72 12.81
C PRO A 106 28.53 4.47 13.62
N TYR A 107 28.47 4.53 14.96
CA TYR A 107 28.85 3.43 15.83
C TYR A 107 27.77 2.35 15.89
N THR A 108 26.53 2.74 16.18
CA THR A 108 25.36 1.85 16.23
C THR A 108 25.06 1.26 14.86
N ARG A 109 25.29 2.01 13.77
CA ARG A 109 25.20 1.49 12.40
C ARG A 109 26.13 0.31 12.18
N GLN A 110 27.42 0.48 12.49
CA GLN A 110 28.40 -0.60 12.34
C GLN A 110 28.07 -1.78 13.27
N ALA A 111 27.70 -1.51 14.53
CA ALA A 111 27.33 -2.56 15.48
C ALA A 111 26.09 -3.35 15.04
N ALA A 112 25.11 -2.70 14.42
CA ALA A 112 23.94 -3.37 13.84
C ALA A 112 24.32 -4.24 12.64
N LYS A 113 25.22 -3.76 11.76
CA LYS A 113 25.74 -4.55 10.63
C LYS A 113 26.46 -5.80 11.13
N ASP A 114 27.28 -5.67 12.18
CA ASP A 114 27.97 -6.79 12.80
C ASP A 114 26.98 -7.79 13.42
N ALA A 115 25.89 -7.33 14.04
CA ALA A 115 24.84 -8.19 14.59
C ALA A 115 24.11 -8.98 13.49
N VAL A 116 23.70 -8.29 12.41
CA VAL A 116 23.01 -8.89 11.26
C VAL A 116 23.90 -9.90 10.53
N SER A 117 25.21 -9.69 10.48
CA SER A 117 26.16 -10.63 9.85
C SER A 117 26.19 -12.02 10.51
N ARG A 118 25.65 -12.14 11.73
CA ARG A 118 25.62 -13.39 12.53
C ARG A 118 24.31 -14.15 12.38
N PHE A 119 23.38 -13.70 11.55
CA PHE A 119 22.15 -14.42 11.30
C PHE A 119 22.43 -15.82 10.73
N TYR A 120 21.62 -16.77 11.15
CA TYR A 120 21.63 -18.15 10.67
C TYR A 120 20.18 -18.61 10.50
N ALA A 121 19.96 -19.52 9.55
CA ALA A 121 18.65 -20.09 9.30
C ALA A 121 18.30 -21.12 10.38
N ASP A 122 17.18 -20.94 11.07
CA ASP A 122 16.63 -21.88 12.04
C ASP A 122 15.14 -21.66 12.30
N GLY A 123 14.44 -22.72 12.67
CA GLY A 123 13.04 -22.66 13.09
C GLY A 123 12.03 -22.45 11.95
N GLY A 124 10.82 -22.07 12.35
CA GLY A 124 9.66 -21.91 11.46
C GLY A 124 9.44 -20.48 10.98
N THR A 125 8.19 -20.15 10.61
CA THR A 125 7.77 -18.82 10.13
C THR A 125 6.43 -18.48 10.77
N ALA A 126 6.43 -17.48 11.66
CA ALA A 126 5.23 -16.96 12.34
C ALA A 126 5.25 -15.42 12.34
N MET A 127 4.87 -14.81 11.22
CA MET A 127 4.97 -13.37 10.95
C MET A 127 4.24 -12.51 11.99
N GLY A 128 3.11 -12.98 12.51
CA GLY A 128 2.34 -12.33 13.57
C GLY A 128 3.12 -12.15 14.87
N THR A 129 4.10 -13.03 15.16
CA THR A 129 5.00 -12.81 16.31
C THR A 129 5.96 -11.65 16.07
N TRP A 130 6.42 -11.49 14.83
CA TRP A 130 7.34 -10.42 14.42
C TRP A 130 6.66 -9.06 14.49
N LEU A 131 5.43 -8.98 13.97
CA LEU A 131 4.59 -7.77 14.03
C LEU A 131 4.33 -7.32 15.48
N ARG A 132 3.98 -8.25 16.37
CA ARG A 132 3.77 -7.94 17.80
C ARG A 132 5.05 -7.49 18.49
N LEU A 133 6.21 -8.06 18.16
CA LEU A 133 7.48 -7.58 18.69
C LEU A 133 7.79 -6.18 18.16
N ALA A 134 7.61 -5.90 16.87
CA ALA A 134 7.82 -4.58 16.30
C ALA A 134 6.97 -3.50 16.98
N SER A 135 5.67 -3.78 17.22
CA SER A 135 4.78 -2.90 18.01
C SER A 135 5.35 -2.61 19.41
N ARG A 136 5.79 -3.64 20.14
CA ARG A 136 6.39 -3.46 21.48
C ARG A 136 7.69 -2.65 21.43
N VAL A 137 8.52 -2.87 20.41
CA VAL A 137 9.76 -2.12 20.22
C VAL A 137 9.46 -0.64 19.94
N PHE A 138 8.54 -0.33 19.02
CA PHE A 138 8.12 1.07 18.79
C PHE A 138 7.53 1.73 20.03
N ALA A 139 6.78 1.00 20.84
CA ALA A 139 6.17 1.53 22.06
C ALA A 139 7.21 1.97 23.12
N THR A 140 8.47 1.53 22.99
CA THR A 140 9.54 1.91 23.93
C THR A 140 10.00 3.35 23.77
N VAL A 141 9.65 4.01 22.66
CA VAL A 141 10.01 5.41 22.38
C VAL A 141 8.73 6.24 22.16
N PRO A 142 8.15 6.83 23.23
CA PRO A 142 6.89 7.59 23.13
C PRO A 142 6.96 8.85 22.25
N SER A 143 8.16 9.36 21.97
CA SER A 143 8.38 10.54 21.12
C SER A 143 8.24 10.26 19.62
N LEU A 144 8.11 8.99 19.22
CA LEU A 144 7.95 8.61 17.83
C LEU A 144 6.60 9.09 17.28
N SER A 145 6.65 10.03 16.35
CA SER A 145 5.49 10.43 15.55
C SER A 145 5.41 9.61 14.25
N GLN A 146 6.57 9.18 13.72
CA GLN A 146 6.66 8.36 12.51
C GLN A 146 7.24 6.99 12.85
N LYS A 147 6.52 5.93 12.51
CA LYS A 147 6.90 4.54 12.81
C LYS A 147 6.73 3.70 11.56
N HIS A 148 7.83 3.15 11.06
CA HIS A 148 7.84 2.36 9.84
C HIS A 148 8.68 1.09 10.00
N ALA A 149 8.18 -0.02 9.45
CA ALA A 149 8.89 -1.29 9.43
C ALA A 149 9.00 -1.85 8.01
N ILE A 150 10.13 -2.47 7.69
CA ILE A 150 10.25 -3.34 6.52
C ILE A 150 10.21 -4.78 6.99
N LEU A 151 9.35 -5.60 6.39
CA LEU A 151 9.27 -7.03 6.63
C LEU A 151 9.68 -7.80 5.38
N LEU A 152 10.65 -8.70 5.54
CA LEU A 152 11.08 -9.63 4.50
C LEU A 152 10.77 -11.05 4.91
N THR A 153 10.30 -11.86 3.96
CA THR A 153 10.11 -13.30 4.13
C THR A 153 10.39 -14.06 2.84
N ASP A 154 10.81 -15.32 2.94
CA ASP A 154 10.94 -16.21 1.77
C ASP A 154 9.95 -17.39 1.79
N GLY A 155 9.23 -17.56 2.90
CA GLY A 155 8.45 -18.76 3.19
C GLY A 155 6.99 -18.47 3.56
N GLU A 156 6.17 -19.52 3.48
CA GLU A 156 4.78 -19.47 3.93
C GLU A 156 4.68 -19.30 5.45
N ASN A 157 3.60 -18.65 5.93
CA ASN A 157 3.38 -18.43 7.35
C ASN A 157 2.84 -19.68 8.08
N GLN A 158 3.55 -20.79 7.96
CA GLN A 158 3.06 -22.14 8.29
C GLN A 158 3.13 -22.50 9.79
N HIS A 159 3.70 -21.63 10.65
CA HIS A 159 3.85 -21.91 12.09
C HIS A 159 2.94 -21.06 12.99
N GLU A 160 1.92 -20.43 12.41
CA GLU A 160 0.77 -19.90 13.14
C GLU A 160 -0.53 -20.14 12.34
N THR A 161 -1.69 -19.99 12.98
CA THR A 161 -2.96 -20.10 12.27
C THR A 161 -3.31 -18.80 11.53
N PRO A 162 -4.10 -18.86 10.44
CA PRO A 162 -4.60 -17.65 9.78
C PRO A 162 -5.35 -16.71 10.72
N GLU A 163 -6.06 -17.23 11.72
CA GLU A 163 -6.74 -16.45 12.76
C GLU A 163 -5.73 -15.77 13.70
N ALA A 164 -4.64 -16.44 14.07
CA ALA A 164 -3.59 -15.85 14.90
C ALA A 164 -2.87 -14.71 14.18
N LEU A 165 -2.62 -14.85 12.87
CA LEU A 165 -2.09 -13.77 12.03
C LEU A 165 -3.09 -12.62 11.96
N THR A 166 -4.38 -12.91 11.76
CA THR A 166 -5.45 -11.89 11.72
C THR A 166 -5.47 -11.07 13.01
N GLN A 167 -5.46 -11.73 14.17
CA GLN A 167 -5.40 -11.07 15.47
C GLN A 167 -4.11 -10.25 15.65
N ALA A 168 -2.97 -10.74 15.13
CA ALA A 168 -1.72 -9.99 15.17
C ALA A 168 -1.84 -8.67 14.39
N ILE A 169 -2.31 -8.76 13.14
CA ILE A 169 -2.51 -7.62 12.24
C ILE A 169 -3.47 -6.60 12.88
N GLU A 170 -4.63 -7.06 13.35
CA GLU A 170 -5.60 -6.19 14.03
C GLU A 170 -4.99 -5.50 15.25
N SER A 171 -4.22 -6.24 16.07
CA SER A 171 -3.61 -5.68 17.28
C SER A 171 -2.58 -4.59 17.00
N VAL A 172 -1.92 -4.60 15.83
CA VAL A 172 -0.88 -3.62 15.48
C VAL A 172 -1.34 -2.57 14.45
N THR A 173 -2.54 -2.72 13.91
CA THR A 173 -3.11 -1.77 12.94
C THR A 173 -3.22 -0.38 13.56
N GLY A 174 -2.73 0.63 12.82
CA GLY A 174 -2.68 2.02 13.28
C GLY A 174 -1.53 2.34 14.24
N GLN A 175 -0.68 1.37 14.59
CA GLN A 175 0.48 1.63 15.45
C GLN A 175 1.75 1.98 14.69
N PHE A 176 1.95 1.42 13.50
CA PHE A 176 3.07 1.68 12.60
C PHE A 176 2.69 1.31 11.16
N GLN A 177 3.48 1.79 10.19
CA GLN A 177 3.35 1.38 8.79
C GLN A 177 4.31 0.25 8.44
N CYS A 178 3.94 -0.65 7.52
CA CYS A 178 4.81 -1.75 7.15
C CYS A 178 4.81 -2.05 5.65
N ASP A 179 5.97 -1.84 5.02
CA ASP A 179 6.28 -2.36 3.69
C ASP A 179 6.77 -3.81 3.82
N THR A 180 6.30 -4.67 2.92
CA THR A 180 6.60 -6.11 2.93
C THR A 180 7.24 -6.55 1.61
N ARG A 181 8.17 -7.50 1.67
CA ARG A 181 8.79 -8.10 0.49
C ARG A 181 8.89 -9.60 0.64
N GLY A 182 8.54 -10.31 -0.42
CA GLY A 182 8.67 -11.74 -0.49
C GLY A 182 9.80 -12.16 -1.42
N VAL A 183 10.73 -13.01 -0.95
CA VAL A 183 11.89 -13.48 -1.71
C VAL A 183 11.58 -14.79 -2.39
N GLY A 184 11.91 -14.89 -3.68
CA GLY A 184 11.64 -16.10 -4.44
C GLY A 184 10.13 -16.40 -4.51
N VAL A 185 9.77 -17.69 -4.45
CA VAL A 185 8.42 -18.16 -4.79
C VAL A 185 7.79 -19.09 -3.74
N ALA A 186 8.41 -19.23 -2.57
CA ALA A 186 7.99 -20.16 -1.53
C ALA A 186 7.09 -19.53 -0.45
N TRP A 187 6.63 -18.29 -0.66
CA TRP A 187 5.72 -17.55 0.22
C TRP A 187 4.35 -17.33 -0.45
N GLN A 188 3.35 -16.95 0.35
CA GLN A 188 1.98 -16.71 -0.11
C GLN A 188 1.69 -15.22 -0.27
N VAL A 189 1.34 -14.79 -1.49
CA VAL A 189 1.12 -13.37 -1.80
C VAL A 189 -0.01 -12.76 -0.96
N ASP A 190 -1.12 -13.48 -0.80
CA ASP A 190 -2.29 -12.97 -0.09
C ASP A 190 -2.02 -12.74 1.40
N GLU A 191 -1.25 -13.60 2.07
CA GLU A 191 -0.91 -13.41 3.49
C GLU A 191 -0.08 -12.15 3.71
N VAL A 192 0.96 -11.98 2.90
CA VAL A 192 1.88 -10.84 2.99
C VAL A 192 1.18 -9.54 2.56
N ARG A 193 0.34 -9.60 1.52
CA ARG A 193 -0.51 -8.48 1.08
C ARG A 193 -1.43 -8.00 2.19
N ARG A 194 -2.04 -8.92 2.96
CA ARG A 194 -2.92 -8.56 4.08
C ARG A 194 -2.18 -7.74 5.15
N ILE A 195 -0.94 -8.10 5.45
CA ILE A 195 -0.08 -7.33 6.38
C ILE A 195 0.18 -5.93 5.82
N ALA A 196 0.69 -5.85 4.59
CA ALA A 196 1.03 -4.57 3.95
C ALA A 196 -0.18 -3.64 3.86
N GLN A 197 -1.32 -4.15 3.37
CA GLN A 197 -2.55 -3.38 3.30
C GLN A 197 -2.93 -2.90 4.70
N ALA A 198 -3.15 -3.79 5.67
CA ALA A 198 -3.58 -3.38 7.01
C ALA A 198 -2.69 -2.31 7.64
N LEU A 199 -1.39 -2.33 7.36
CA LEU A 199 -0.39 -1.40 7.86
C LEU A 199 0.02 -0.31 6.85
N LEU A 200 -0.85 0.05 5.91
CA LEU A 200 -0.68 1.19 4.99
C LEU A 200 0.69 1.19 4.27
N GLY A 201 1.13 0.01 3.83
CA GLY A 201 2.36 -0.21 3.09
C GLY A 201 2.12 -1.03 1.82
N THR A 202 3.21 -1.50 1.23
CA THR A 202 3.23 -2.17 -0.06
C THR A 202 3.73 -3.61 0.04
N VAL A 203 3.36 -4.44 -0.94
CA VAL A 203 3.90 -5.78 -1.13
C VAL A 203 4.53 -5.88 -2.51
N ASP A 204 5.71 -6.50 -2.60
CA ASP A 204 6.29 -6.89 -3.88
C ASP A 204 7.15 -8.14 -3.77
N ILE A 205 7.36 -8.79 -4.92
CA ILE A 205 8.27 -9.94 -5.03
C ILE A 205 9.69 -9.46 -5.33
N ILE A 206 10.66 -10.13 -4.72
CA ILE A 206 12.08 -10.08 -5.06
C ILE A 206 12.41 -11.44 -5.69
N PRO A 207 12.40 -11.56 -7.03
CA PRO A 207 12.50 -12.87 -7.69
C PRO A 207 13.81 -13.60 -7.40
N ALA A 208 14.89 -12.84 -7.20
CA ALA A 208 16.23 -13.38 -7.01
C ALA A 208 16.99 -12.64 -5.88
N PRO A 209 17.84 -13.35 -5.10
CA PRO A 209 18.54 -12.76 -3.95
C PRO A 209 19.50 -11.60 -4.28
N ASP A 210 20.00 -11.51 -5.52
CA ASP A 210 20.90 -10.45 -5.97
C ASP A 210 20.21 -9.07 -6.08
N GLN A 211 18.88 -9.05 -6.20
CA GLN A 211 18.08 -7.82 -6.23
C GLN A 211 17.73 -7.30 -4.83
N LEU A 212 17.95 -8.11 -3.80
CA LEU A 212 17.44 -7.89 -2.45
C LEU A 212 18.01 -6.62 -1.81
N ALA A 213 19.32 -6.38 -1.96
CA ALA A 213 19.99 -5.20 -1.42
C ALA A 213 19.51 -3.88 -2.05
N ALA A 214 19.28 -3.88 -3.37
CA ALA A 214 18.79 -2.71 -4.08
C ALA A 214 17.36 -2.35 -3.66
N GLU A 215 16.49 -3.34 -3.54
CA GLU A 215 15.09 -3.13 -3.13
C GLU A 215 15.00 -2.65 -1.66
N PHE A 216 15.78 -3.24 -0.77
CA PHE A 216 15.89 -2.81 0.63
C PHE A 216 16.36 -1.36 0.78
N SER A 217 17.40 -1.00 0.01
CA SER A 217 17.92 0.37 0.01
C SER A 217 16.85 1.36 -0.44
N LYS A 218 16.13 1.03 -1.52
CA LYS A 218 15.05 1.86 -2.06
C LYS A 218 13.91 2.03 -1.06
N LEU A 219 13.51 0.97 -0.35
CA LEU A 219 12.46 1.04 0.67
C LEU A 219 12.84 1.97 1.81
N ILE A 220 14.06 1.84 2.38
CA ILE A 220 14.50 2.73 3.45
C ILE A 220 14.66 4.17 2.95
N GLN A 221 15.23 4.38 1.76
CA GLN A 221 15.33 5.72 1.18
C GLN A 221 13.95 6.39 1.04
N ASN A 222 12.95 5.62 0.61
CA ASN A 222 11.56 6.08 0.55
C ASN A 222 10.99 6.36 1.94
N ALA A 223 11.23 5.52 2.94
CA ALA A 223 10.78 5.77 4.31
C ALA A 223 11.43 7.03 4.90
N MET A 224 12.74 7.22 4.67
CA MET A 224 13.50 8.37 5.15
C MET A 224 13.16 9.68 4.45
N SER A 225 12.64 9.63 3.21
CA SER A 225 12.17 10.82 2.49
C SER A 225 10.77 11.30 2.89
N ARG A 226 10.10 10.59 3.81
CA ARG A 226 8.81 10.98 4.36
C ARG A 226 9.03 11.89 5.57
N GLY A 227 8.93 13.20 5.37
CA GLY A 227 9.06 14.17 6.46
C GLY A 227 7.75 14.52 7.19
N VAL A 228 6.60 14.12 6.67
CA VAL A 228 5.30 14.22 7.35
C VAL A 228 4.95 12.87 7.95
N ALA A 229 4.86 12.80 9.28
CA ALA A 229 4.70 11.55 10.01
C ALA A 229 3.34 10.86 9.78
N GLN A 230 2.25 11.63 9.77
CA GLN A 230 0.91 11.11 9.57
C GLN A 230 0.00 12.21 9.02
N ALA A 231 -0.83 11.85 8.04
CA ALA A 231 -1.95 12.66 7.60
C ALA A 231 -3.23 11.81 7.46
N ASP A 232 -4.37 12.46 7.61
CA ASP A 232 -5.69 11.88 7.47
C ASP A 232 -6.47 12.56 6.34
N LEU A 233 -7.12 11.75 5.51
CA LEU A 233 -8.12 12.25 4.56
C LEU A 233 -9.47 12.33 5.31
N ARG A 234 -9.95 13.54 5.58
CA ARG A 234 -11.28 13.75 6.17
C ARG A 234 -12.29 14.02 5.07
N VAL A 235 -13.33 13.19 5.00
CA VAL A 235 -14.45 13.35 4.06
C VAL A 235 -15.68 13.75 4.84
N TRP A 236 -16.10 15.00 4.65
CA TRP A 236 -17.41 15.48 5.08
C TRP A 236 -18.44 15.26 3.98
N ALA A 237 -19.63 14.77 4.34
CA ALA A 237 -20.79 14.67 3.47
C ALA A 237 -22.02 15.28 4.18
N PRO A 238 -22.96 15.91 3.44
CA PRO A 238 -24.12 16.56 4.04
C PRO A 238 -25.08 15.55 4.68
N GLN A 239 -25.97 16.04 5.55
CA GLN A 239 -26.98 15.18 6.17
C GLN A 239 -27.83 14.47 5.12
N GLY A 240 -28.03 13.16 5.30
CA GLY A 240 -28.78 12.31 4.36
C GLY A 240 -27.95 11.81 3.17
N ALA A 241 -26.69 12.25 3.02
CA ALA A 241 -25.76 11.65 2.08
C ALA A 241 -25.06 10.43 2.68
N GLU A 242 -24.66 9.52 1.80
CA GLU A 242 -23.89 8.32 2.15
C GLU A 242 -22.54 8.36 1.43
N VAL A 243 -21.45 8.15 2.16
CA VAL A 243 -20.13 7.92 1.56
C VAL A 243 -20.08 6.45 1.16
N LEU A 244 -20.21 6.15 -0.13
CA LEU A 244 -20.23 4.79 -0.65
C LEU A 244 -18.86 4.12 -0.50
N PHE A 245 -17.79 4.83 -0.88
CA PHE A 245 -16.43 4.39 -0.68
C PHE A 245 -15.43 5.55 -0.70
N VAL A 246 -14.25 5.29 -0.11
CA VAL A 246 -13.05 6.11 -0.23
C VAL A 246 -11.89 5.17 -0.56
N ARG A 247 -11.29 5.35 -1.74
CA ARG A 247 -10.19 4.51 -2.21
C ARG A 247 -8.99 5.36 -2.58
N GLN A 248 -7.79 4.95 -2.20
CA GLN A 248 -6.60 5.40 -2.91
C GLN A 248 -6.56 4.68 -4.25
N VAL A 249 -6.31 5.40 -5.33
CA VAL A 249 -6.24 4.86 -6.70
C VAL A 249 -4.91 5.17 -7.40
N ALA A 250 -4.08 6.01 -6.80
CA ALA A 250 -2.67 6.17 -7.19
C ALA A 250 -1.81 6.54 -5.98
N PRO A 251 -0.55 6.05 -5.89
CA PRO A 251 0.16 5.20 -6.87
C PRO A 251 -0.24 3.71 -6.83
N THR A 252 -0.99 3.31 -5.81
CA THR A 252 -1.54 1.96 -5.67
C THR A 252 -3.03 2.03 -5.34
N VAL A 253 -3.78 1.01 -5.76
CA VAL A 253 -5.18 0.81 -5.37
C VAL A 253 -5.22 0.28 -3.94
N GLU A 254 -5.88 1.03 -3.06
CA GLU A 254 -6.20 0.60 -1.70
C GLU A 254 -7.60 1.07 -1.31
N ASP A 255 -8.43 0.15 -0.80
CA ASP A 255 -9.73 0.52 -0.24
C ASP A 255 -9.59 0.98 1.21
N LEU A 256 -9.88 2.26 1.45
CA LEU A 256 -9.80 2.87 2.78
C LEU A 256 -11.16 2.86 3.48
N THR A 257 -12.24 2.45 2.81
CA THR A 257 -13.63 2.64 3.28
C THR A 257 -13.86 2.05 4.67
N SER A 258 -13.34 0.86 4.93
CA SER A 258 -13.47 0.17 6.23
C SER A 258 -12.59 0.78 7.33
N ARG A 259 -11.67 1.67 7.00
CA ARG A 259 -10.76 2.36 7.94
C ARG A 259 -11.33 3.65 8.51
N ARG A 260 -12.59 3.95 8.19
CA ARG A 260 -13.28 5.16 8.61
C ARG A 260 -13.30 5.27 10.13
N THR A 261 -12.70 6.33 10.67
CA THR A 261 -12.91 6.78 12.06
C THR A 261 -13.89 7.95 12.05
N ALA A 262 -14.97 7.87 12.84
CA ALA A 262 -15.94 8.96 12.91
C ALA A 262 -15.35 10.16 13.69
N ILE A 263 -15.32 11.33 13.06
CA ILE A 263 -14.94 12.60 13.73
C ILE A 263 -16.19 13.27 14.31
N ASN A 264 -17.27 13.27 13.53
CA ASN A 264 -18.60 13.73 13.90
C ASN A 264 -19.63 13.03 13.00
N PRO A 265 -20.95 13.24 13.16
CA PRO A 265 -21.97 12.55 12.37
C PRO A 265 -21.83 12.70 10.84
N LEU A 266 -21.22 13.78 10.37
CA LEU A 266 -21.10 14.13 8.96
C LEU A 266 -19.68 13.96 8.40
N THR A 267 -18.68 13.64 9.23
CA THR A 267 -17.27 13.56 8.82
C THR A 267 -16.63 12.26 9.25
N GLY A 268 -16.11 11.51 8.27
CA GLY A 268 -15.21 10.37 8.49
C GLY A 268 -13.75 10.76 8.23
N SER A 269 -12.83 10.23 9.03
CA SER A 269 -11.38 10.31 8.83
C SER A 269 -10.86 8.97 8.31
N TYR A 270 -9.99 9.02 7.31
CA TYR A 270 -9.38 7.86 6.69
C TYR A 270 -7.85 8.03 6.76
N PRO A 271 -7.12 7.12 7.44
CA PRO A 271 -5.69 7.28 7.63
C PRO A 271 -4.97 7.10 6.29
N THR A 272 -4.03 8.00 6.00
CA THR A 272 -3.19 7.94 4.79
C THR A 272 -1.72 7.67 5.12
N GLY A 273 -1.36 7.57 6.40
CA GLY A 273 0.01 7.35 6.84
C GLY A 273 0.91 8.56 6.59
N SER A 274 2.21 8.30 6.54
CA SER A 274 3.27 9.30 6.35
C SER A 274 3.37 9.77 4.90
N TRP A 275 3.85 11.00 4.68
CA TRP A 275 4.00 11.61 3.37
C TRP A 275 5.42 12.12 3.12
N GLY A 276 5.91 11.88 1.90
CA GLY A 276 7.11 12.51 1.35
C GLY A 276 6.75 13.54 0.26
N ASP A 277 7.71 13.85 -0.61
CA ASP A 277 7.45 14.61 -1.83
C ASP A 277 6.80 13.70 -2.86
N GLU A 278 5.47 13.64 -2.84
CA GLU A 278 4.69 12.66 -3.58
C GLU A 278 3.31 13.20 -3.97
N SER A 279 2.59 12.41 -4.75
CA SER A 279 1.22 12.69 -5.15
C SER A 279 0.38 11.43 -5.02
N ARG A 280 -0.82 11.57 -4.46
CA ARG A 280 -1.78 10.47 -4.31
C ARG A 280 -3.14 10.91 -4.81
N ASP A 281 -3.82 10.00 -5.48
CA ASP A 281 -5.15 10.23 -6.03
C ASP A 281 -6.16 9.37 -5.27
N TYR A 282 -7.27 9.98 -4.85
CA TYR A 282 -8.32 9.31 -4.08
C TYR A 282 -9.64 9.32 -4.86
N HIS A 283 -10.24 8.16 -5.08
CA HIS A 283 -11.59 8.05 -5.63
C HIS A 283 -12.60 8.04 -4.50
N VAL A 284 -13.42 9.08 -4.45
CA VAL A 284 -14.49 9.25 -3.47
C VAL A 284 -15.83 9.14 -4.20
N ALA A 285 -16.70 8.26 -3.69
CA ALA A 285 -18.06 8.10 -4.19
C ALA A 285 -19.08 8.46 -3.11
N ILE A 286 -20.01 9.33 -3.46
CA ILE A 286 -21.03 9.85 -2.54
C ILE A 286 -22.40 9.63 -3.17
N ARG A 287 -23.34 9.10 -2.39
CA ARG A 287 -24.75 9.06 -2.75
C ARG A 287 -25.51 10.19 -2.08
N LEU A 288 -26.25 10.95 -2.87
CA LEU A 288 -27.12 12.04 -2.46
C LEU A 288 -28.59 11.70 -2.71
N ALA A 289 -29.49 12.38 -2.00
CA ALA A 289 -30.87 12.45 -2.44
C ALA A 289 -30.96 13.25 -3.75
N ALA A 290 -31.71 12.75 -4.73
CA ALA A 290 -31.97 13.47 -5.96
C ALA A 290 -32.68 14.80 -5.69
N LYS A 291 -32.33 15.83 -6.47
CA LYS A 291 -32.91 17.17 -6.38
C LYS A 291 -33.51 17.59 -7.71
N ALA A 292 -34.30 18.66 -7.68
CA ALA A 292 -34.86 19.24 -8.88
C ALA A 292 -33.75 19.77 -9.81
N ILE A 293 -34.01 19.70 -11.11
CA ILE A 293 -33.12 20.24 -12.14
C ILE A 293 -32.82 21.72 -11.88
N GLY A 294 -31.56 22.10 -12.07
CA GLY A 294 -31.01 23.44 -11.81
C GLY A 294 -30.51 23.65 -10.37
N GLN A 295 -30.72 22.70 -9.45
CA GLN A 295 -30.17 22.81 -8.09
C GLN A 295 -28.71 22.37 -8.03
N GLU A 296 -27.88 23.13 -7.29
CA GLU A 296 -26.51 22.77 -6.93
C GLU A 296 -26.44 22.35 -5.46
N GLN A 297 -25.60 21.37 -5.16
CA GLN A 297 -25.27 20.95 -3.80
C GLN A 297 -23.79 20.56 -3.69
N LEU A 298 -23.18 20.86 -2.56
CA LEU A 298 -21.90 20.26 -2.19
C LEU A 298 -22.13 18.79 -1.78
N ALA A 299 -21.61 17.86 -2.59
CA ALA A 299 -21.69 16.42 -2.33
C ALA A 299 -20.74 16.00 -1.22
N ALA A 300 -19.50 16.50 -1.25
CA ALA A 300 -18.52 16.29 -0.20
C ALA A 300 -17.50 17.42 -0.11
N ARG A 301 -16.89 17.55 1.06
CA ARG A 301 -15.67 18.30 1.27
C ARG A 301 -14.59 17.30 1.69
N VAL A 302 -13.55 17.21 0.88
CA VAL A 302 -12.43 16.29 1.10
C VAL A 302 -11.23 17.12 1.56
N GLN A 303 -10.73 16.83 2.75
CA GLN A 303 -9.66 17.59 3.40
C GLN A 303 -8.50 16.66 3.72
N LEU A 304 -7.27 17.10 3.45
CA LEU A 304 -6.10 16.47 4.07
C LEU A 304 -5.77 17.21 5.35
N VAL A 305 -5.60 16.48 6.45
CA VAL A 305 -5.37 17.02 7.78
C VAL A 305 -4.10 16.41 8.39
N ILE A 306 -3.27 17.25 9.00
CA ILE A 306 -2.12 16.85 9.81
C ILE A 306 -2.38 17.30 11.25
N GLY A 307 -2.47 16.35 12.17
CA GLY A 307 -3.00 16.60 13.52
C GLY A 307 -4.42 17.15 13.44
N ASP A 308 -4.61 18.42 13.80
CA ASP A 308 -5.89 19.13 13.70
C ASP A 308 -5.93 20.20 12.61
N GLN A 309 -4.82 20.40 11.88
CA GLN A 309 -4.72 21.44 10.87
C GLN A 309 -5.10 20.89 9.48
N THR A 310 -6.10 21.51 8.85
CA THR A 310 -6.39 21.26 7.43
C THR A 310 -5.29 21.89 6.57
N VAL A 311 -4.58 21.07 5.79
CA VAL A 311 -3.46 21.51 4.95
C VAL A 311 -3.83 21.58 3.47
N ALA A 312 -4.84 20.83 3.02
CA ALA A 312 -5.40 20.94 1.68
C ALA A 312 -6.90 20.60 1.67
N GLN A 313 -7.64 21.11 0.68
CA GLN A 313 -9.07 20.88 0.55
C GLN A 313 -9.54 20.84 -0.91
N GLY A 314 -10.38 19.86 -1.23
CA GLY A 314 -11.15 19.75 -2.46
C GLY A 314 -12.67 19.77 -2.18
N LEU A 315 -13.44 20.39 -3.08
CA LEU A 315 -14.91 20.41 -3.02
C LEU A 315 -15.48 19.55 -4.13
N VAL A 316 -16.31 18.57 -3.74
CA VAL A 316 -17.01 17.68 -4.67
C VAL A 316 -18.44 18.20 -4.82
N LYS A 317 -18.83 18.56 -6.04
CA LYS A 317 -20.12 19.21 -6.35
C LYS A 317 -21.10 18.27 -7.03
N ALA A 318 -22.38 18.61 -6.96
CA ALA A 318 -23.45 17.97 -7.72
C ALA A 318 -24.44 19.04 -8.23
N LEU A 319 -24.72 19.02 -9.54
CA LEU A 319 -25.70 19.88 -10.20
C LEU A 319 -26.65 19.00 -11.03
N TRP A 320 -27.95 19.06 -10.76
CA TRP A 320 -28.93 18.31 -11.56
C TRP A 320 -29.26 19.07 -12.84
N SER A 321 -29.16 18.41 -13.99
CA SER A 321 -29.35 19.00 -15.30
C SER A 321 -30.25 18.15 -16.20
N ALA A 322 -31.08 18.81 -17.01
CA ALA A 322 -31.83 18.18 -18.10
C ALA A 322 -30.99 18.00 -19.38
N ASP A 323 -29.82 18.64 -19.44
CA ASP A 323 -28.96 18.60 -20.62
C ASP A 323 -28.18 17.28 -20.67
N GLU A 324 -28.57 16.40 -21.59
CA GLU A 324 -27.91 15.13 -21.84
C GLU A 324 -26.43 15.31 -22.20
N ALA A 325 -26.06 16.41 -22.88
CA ALA A 325 -24.68 16.67 -23.26
C ALA A 325 -23.79 17.06 -22.07
N LEU A 326 -24.36 17.44 -20.92
CA LEU A 326 -23.64 17.67 -19.66
C LEU A 326 -23.58 16.39 -18.82
N THR A 327 -24.70 15.68 -18.71
CA THR A 327 -24.84 14.53 -17.80
C THR A 327 -24.19 13.25 -18.33
N THR A 328 -24.05 13.11 -19.64
CA THR A 328 -23.36 11.96 -20.27
C THR A 328 -21.85 12.15 -20.40
N ARG A 329 -21.29 13.29 -19.97
CA ARG A 329 -19.84 13.52 -20.00
C ARG A 329 -19.13 12.56 -19.05
N ILE A 330 -18.11 11.89 -19.57
CA ILE A 330 -17.26 11.02 -18.78
C ILE A 330 -16.05 11.86 -18.32
N SER A 331 -15.82 11.94 -17.00
CA SER A 331 -14.55 12.47 -16.50
C SER A 331 -13.44 11.48 -16.86
N PRO A 332 -12.41 11.90 -17.62
CA PRO A 332 -11.31 11.01 -18.00
C PRO A 332 -10.62 10.39 -16.79
N GLU A 333 -10.45 11.15 -15.70
CA GLU A 333 -9.81 10.69 -14.48
C GLU A 333 -10.66 9.63 -13.76
N VAL A 334 -11.97 9.87 -13.62
CA VAL A 334 -12.88 8.90 -13.01
C VAL A 334 -12.91 7.60 -13.82
N ALA A 335 -13.01 7.69 -15.15
CA ALA A 335 -13.03 6.52 -16.02
C ALA A 335 -11.71 5.74 -15.96
N HIS A 336 -10.57 6.44 -16.03
CA HIS A 336 -9.24 5.84 -15.94
C HIS A 336 -9.06 5.05 -14.65
N TYR A 337 -9.33 5.66 -13.49
CA TYR A 337 -9.11 4.99 -12.20
C TYR A 337 -10.16 3.92 -11.88
N THR A 338 -11.38 4.06 -12.40
CA THR A 338 -12.37 2.96 -12.36
C THR A 338 -11.85 1.76 -13.14
N GLY A 339 -11.31 1.98 -14.35
CA GLY A 339 -10.69 0.93 -15.17
C GLY A 339 -9.46 0.28 -14.52
N GLN A 340 -8.60 1.06 -13.85
CA GLN A 340 -7.44 0.52 -13.11
C GLN A 340 -7.87 -0.34 -11.90
N THR A 341 -8.93 0.06 -11.20
CA THR A 341 -9.49 -0.74 -10.10
C THR A 341 -10.08 -2.05 -10.60
N GLU A 342 -10.82 -2.00 -11.72
CA GLU A 342 -11.34 -3.21 -12.38
C GLU A 342 -10.21 -4.11 -12.90
N LEU A 343 -9.12 -3.54 -13.42
CA LEU A 343 -7.94 -4.27 -13.87
C LEU A 343 -7.31 -5.07 -12.73
N ALA A 344 -7.08 -4.43 -11.58
CA ALA A 344 -6.53 -5.07 -10.40
C ALA A 344 -7.38 -6.28 -9.98
N GLN A 345 -8.70 -6.10 -9.89
CA GLN A 345 -9.63 -7.17 -9.53
C GLN A 345 -9.63 -8.31 -10.56
N ALA A 346 -9.63 -7.98 -11.85
CA ALA A 346 -9.64 -8.97 -12.93
C ALA A 346 -8.36 -9.83 -12.94
N ILE A 347 -7.20 -9.24 -12.63
CA ILE A 347 -5.94 -9.96 -12.48
C ILE A 347 -6.03 -10.93 -11.29
N GLN A 348 -6.42 -10.44 -10.12
CA GLN A 348 -6.48 -11.24 -8.89
C GLN A 348 -7.49 -12.41 -9.03
N ASP A 349 -8.71 -12.12 -9.49
CA ASP A 349 -9.73 -13.14 -9.75
C ASP A 349 -9.24 -14.18 -10.77
N GLY A 350 -8.56 -13.73 -11.82
CA GLY A 350 -8.05 -14.59 -12.87
C GLY A 350 -6.94 -15.53 -12.40
N LEU A 351 -6.02 -15.02 -11.58
CA LEU A 351 -4.95 -15.82 -10.97
C LEU A 351 -5.50 -16.79 -9.92
N ALA A 352 -6.45 -16.36 -9.09
CA ALA A 352 -7.13 -17.22 -8.12
C ALA A 352 -7.89 -18.37 -8.81
N ALA A 353 -8.64 -18.07 -9.88
CA ALA A 353 -9.32 -19.08 -10.68
C ALA A 353 -8.34 -20.06 -11.31
N LYS A 354 -7.20 -19.57 -11.81
CA LYS A 354 -6.14 -20.41 -12.38
C LYS A 354 -5.56 -21.36 -11.31
N ALA A 355 -5.26 -20.85 -10.12
CA ALA A 355 -4.75 -21.65 -9.01
C ALA A 355 -5.75 -22.73 -8.56
N ALA A 356 -7.06 -22.43 -8.62
CA ALA A 356 -8.13 -23.39 -8.36
C ALA A 356 -8.39 -24.40 -9.50
N GLY A 357 -7.69 -24.28 -10.64
CA GLY A 357 -7.90 -25.11 -11.83
C GLY A 357 -9.13 -24.75 -12.67
N ASP A 358 -9.82 -23.64 -12.36
CA ASP A 358 -10.93 -23.11 -13.16
C ASP A 358 -10.40 -22.31 -14.36
N THR A 359 -10.01 -23.05 -15.39
CA THR A 359 -9.41 -22.48 -16.61
C THR A 359 -10.36 -21.59 -17.40
N ALA A 360 -11.68 -21.82 -17.32
CA ALA A 360 -12.68 -21.02 -18.00
C ALA A 360 -12.76 -19.63 -17.37
N THR A 361 -12.97 -19.56 -16.05
CA THR A 361 -13.02 -18.28 -15.33
C THR A 361 -11.69 -17.54 -15.43
N ALA A 362 -10.55 -18.25 -15.31
CA ALA A 362 -9.23 -17.65 -15.44
C ALA A 362 -9.02 -16.99 -16.82
N THR A 363 -9.44 -17.66 -17.89
CA THR A 363 -9.34 -17.13 -19.26
C THR A 363 -10.20 -15.87 -19.43
N THR A 364 -11.45 -15.91 -18.96
CA THR A 364 -12.35 -14.73 -19.04
C THR A 364 -11.80 -13.55 -18.24
N LYS A 365 -11.36 -13.78 -17.00
CA LYS A 365 -10.88 -12.71 -16.11
C LYS A 365 -9.55 -12.13 -16.57
N LEU A 366 -8.58 -12.96 -16.96
CA LEU A 366 -7.30 -12.47 -17.50
C LEU A 366 -7.46 -11.84 -18.89
N GLY A 367 -8.42 -12.30 -19.70
CA GLY A 367 -8.80 -11.64 -20.96
C GLY A 367 -9.35 -10.23 -20.73
N ARG A 368 -10.24 -10.08 -19.73
CA ARG A 368 -10.73 -8.77 -19.29
C ARG A 368 -9.60 -7.87 -18.76
N ALA A 369 -8.66 -8.43 -18.00
CA ALA A 369 -7.48 -7.70 -17.55
C ALA A 369 -6.63 -7.19 -18.73
N VAL A 370 -6.43 -7.98 -19.79
CA VAL A 370 -5.71 -7.53 -21.00
C VAL A 370 -6.42 -6.36 -21.68
N GLN A 371 -7.75 -6.41 -21.82
CA GLN A 371 -8.53 -5.29 -22.39
C GLN A 371 -8.34 -4.00 -21.57
N LEU A 372 -8.48 -4.11 -20.25
CA LEU A 372 -8.38 -2.96 -19.35
C LEU A 372 -6.97 -2.38 -19.31
N ALA A 373 -5.93 -3.23 -19.31
CA ALA A 373 -4.55 -2.78 -19.36
C ALA A 373 -4.25 -2.01 -20.66
N ALA A 374 -4.77 -2.47 -21.80
CA ALA A 374 -4.65 -1.78 -23.08
C ALA A 374 -5.42 -0.44 -23.08
N ALA A 375 -6.68 -0.45 -22.64
CA ALA A 375 -7.54 0.73 -22.62
C ALA A 375 -7.03 1.85 -21.69
N THR A 376 -6.38 1.48 -20.58
CA THR A 376 -5.81 2.41 -19.60
C THR A 376 -4.33 2.75 -19.85
N GLY A 377 -3.72 2.18 -20.89
CA GLY A 377 -2.30 2.39 -21.23
C GLY A 377 -1.32 1.88 -20.15
N ASN A 378 -1.70 0.86 -19.39
CA ASN A 378 -0.83 0.25 -18.38
C ASN A 378 0.13 -0.76 -19.04
N GLU A 379 1.23 -0.23 -19.59
CA GLU A 379 2.26 -1.02 -20.30
C GLU A 379 2.94 -2.05 -19.38
N GLU A 380 3.13 -1.71 -18.11
CA GLU A 380 3.73 -2.62 -17.12
C GLU A 380 2.82 -3.84 -16.89
N ALA A 381 1.53 -3.60 -16.60
CA ALA A 381 0.56 -4.68 -16.43
C ALA A 381 0.43 -5.51 -17.71
N THR A 382 0.42 -4.87 -18.89
CA THR A 382 0.39 -5.55 -20.19
C THR A 382 1.59 -6.47 -20.37
N THR A 383 2.79 -6.01 -20.00
CA THR A 383 4.03 -6.79 -20.10
C THR A 383 3.99 -8.01 -19.17
N ARG A 384 3.53 -7.83 -17.93
CA ARG A 384 3.38 -8.93 -16.96
C ARG A 384 2.31 -9.94 -17.39
N LEU A 385 1.15 -9.47 -17.88
CA LEU A 385 0.08 -10.32 -18.41
C LEU A 385 0.58 -11.21 -19.57
N ARG A 386 1.39 -10.67 -20.49
CA ARG A 386 2.01 -11.45 -21.59
C ARG A 386 2.91 -12.58 -21.11
N LYS A 387 3.36 -12.58 -19.86
CA LYS A 387 4.11 -13.70 -19.30
C LYS A 387 3.20 -14.85 -18.87
N VAL A 388 1.95 -14.57 -18.50
CA VAL A 388 0.98 -15.54 -17.97
C VAL A 388 -0.01 -16.04 -19.04
N VAL A 389 -0.35 -15.20 -20.02
CA VAL A 389 -1.28 -15.54 -21.11
C VAL A 389 -0.67 -15.25 -22.49
N ASP A 390 -1.06 -16.04 -23.47
CA ASP A 390 -0.88 -15.73 -24.88
C ASP A 390 -2.05 -14.85 -25.33
N ILE A 391 -1.75 -13.66 -25.84
CA ILE A 391 -2.76 -12.69 -26.26
C ILE A 391 -2.99 -12.87 -27.76
N ASP A 392 -4.17 -13.35 -28.13
CA ASP A 392 -4.58 -13.48 -29.53
C ASP A 392 -5.20 -12.16 -30.03
N ASP A 393 -6.02 -11.48 -29.21
CA ASP A 393 -6.60 -10.17 -29.51
C ASP A 393 -6.82 -9.33 -28.23
N GLN A 394 -6.21 -8.14 -28.18
CA GLN A 394 -6.31 -7.22 -27.04
C GLN A 394 -7.65 -6.49 -26.97
N GLU A 395 -8.30 -6.20 -28.10
CA GLU A 395 -9.56 -5.45 -28.13
C GLU A 395 -10.71 -6.32 -27.62
N THR A 396 -10.79 -7.56 -28.09
CA THR A 396 -11.82 -8.51 -27.66
C THR A 396 -11.47 -9.26 -26.38
N GLY A 397 -10.25 -9.08 -25.84
CA GLY A 397 -9.79 -9.78 -24.65
C GLY A 397 -9.60 -11.29 -24.87
N THR A 398 -9.39 -11.69 -26.11
CA THR A 398 -9.22 -13.10 -26.48
C THR A 398 -7.80 -13.52 -26.12
N VAL A 399 -7.69 -14.37 -25.10
CA VAL A 399 -6.42 -14.88 -24.59
C VAL A 399 -6.47 -16.39 -24.41
N ARG A 400 -5.29 -17.01 -24.42
CA ARG A 400 -5.12 -18.41 -24.02
C ARG A 400 -4.17 -18.48 -22.84
N LEU A 401 -4.53 -19.24 -21.81
CA LEU A 401 -3.62 -19.50 -20.69
C LEU A 401 -2.38 -20.23 -21.23
N LYS A 402 -1.19 -19.75 -20.87
CA LYS A 402 0.03 -20.49 -21.20
C LYS A 402 0.07 -21.81 -20.45
N ARG A 403 0.53 -22.85 -21.14
CA ARG A 403 0.64 -24.22 -20.59
C ARG A 403 1.64 -24.31 -19.44
N THR A 404 2.71 -23.52 -19.52
CA THR A 404 3.75 -23.42 -18.50
C THR A 404 3.99 -21.94 -18.24
N VAL A 405 3.86 -21.54 -16.97
CA VAL A 405 4.17 -20.18 -16.51
C VAL A 405 5.12 -20.32 -15.33
N GLU A 406 6.14 -19.49 -15.27
CA GLU A 406 7.03 -19.46 -14.11
C GLU A 406 6.26 -18.91 -12.90
N LYS A 407 6.33 -19.59 -11.75
CA LYS A 407 5.63 -19.17 -10.53
C LYS A 407 5.98 -17.73 -10.13
N ALA A 408 7.23 -17.33 -10.36
CA ALA A 408 7.68 -15.96 -10.11
C ALA A 408 6.94 -14.93 -10.97
N ASP A 409 6.61 -15.24 -12.22
CA ASP A 409 5.87 -14.32 -13.10
C ASP A 409 4.41 -14.17 -12.69
N GLU A 410 3.77 -15.25 -12.20
CA GLU A 410 2.43 -15.19 -11.63
C GLU A 410 2.40 -14.33 -10.37
N MET A 411 3.32 -14.58 -9.44
CA MET A 411 3.43 -13.81 -8.21
C MET A 411 3.78 -12.35 -8.50
N ALA A 412 4.64 -12.08 -9.47
CA ALA A 412 4.99 -10.73 -9.90
C ALA A 412 3.83 -9.99 -10.58
N LEU A 413 2.93 -10.70 -11.28
CA LEU A 413 1.70 -10.13 -11.79
C LEU A 413 0.72 -9.83 -10.65
N ASP A 414 0.62 -10.75 -9.69
CA ASP A 414 -0.27 -10.62 -8.54
C ASP A 414 0.14 -9.44 -7.63
N THR A 415 1.40 -9.37 -7.19
CA THR A 415 1.89 -8.28 -6.33
C THR A 415 1.78 -6.92 -7.01
N ALA A 416 2.01 -6.86 -8.33
CA ALA A 416 1.91 -5.62 -9.10
C ALA A 416 0.47 -5.26 -9.51
N SER A 417 -0.52 -6.12 -9.29
CA SER A 417 -1.91 -5.91 -9.75
C SER A 417 -2.53 -4.63 -9.21
N THR A 418 -2.11 -4.17 -8.03
CA THR A 418 -2.61 -2.94 -7.40
C THR A 418 -1.82 -1.69 -7.80
N LYS A 419 -0.71 -1.81 -8.54
CA LYS A 419 0.04 -0.64 -9.03
C LYS A 419 -0.70 0.01 -10.19
N THR A 420 -0.91 1.32 -10.11
CA THR A 420 -1.65 2.06 -11.14
C THR A 420 -0.76 3.01 -11.90
N THR A 421 -1.16 3.32 -13.13
CA THR A 421 -0.60 4.45 -13.88
C THR A 421 -1.42 5.70 -13.60
N ARG A 422 -0.77 6.85 -13.50
CA ARG A 422 -1.49 8.13 -13.41
C ARG A 422 -2.02 8.55 -14.77
N VAL A 423 -3.10 9.32 -14.75
CA VAL A 423 -3.63 10.00 -15.94
C VAL A 423 -2.53 10.90 -16.52
N LYS A 424 -2.18 10.69 -17.80
CA LYS A 424 -1.25 11.58 -18.51
C LYS A 424 -1.94 12.94 -18.67
N LYS A 425 -1.31 14.00 -18.14
CA LYS A 425 -1.80 15.39 -18.29
C LYS A 425 -1.63 15.89 -19.72
#